data_AF-A0A5J5V2T2-F1
#
_entry.id   AF-A0A5J5V2T2-F1
#
_cell.length_a   1.000
_cell.length_b   1.000
_cell.length_c   1.000
_cell.angle_alpha   90.00
_cell.angle_beta   90.00
_cell.angle_gamma   90.00
#
_symmetry.space_group_name_H-M   'P 1'
#
loop_
_entity.id
_entity.type
_entity.pdbx_description
1 polymer ?
#
loop_
_entity_poly.entity_id
_entity_poly.type
_entity_poly.pdbx_seq_one_letter_code
_entity_poly.pdbx_strand_id
1 'polypeptide(L)'
;MVATLGKNSEFAEVNINNKDSLEAALSDVDLVVHAAGPFQQSQKCTVLEAAIETQTAYLDVCDDTNYAFRAKSFKGRAVDANIPAITTGGVYPGVSNVMAAELVRAARSESKTEPERLRFSYYTAGSGGAGPTILATSFLLLGEEVVAYNKGQKIKLKPFTGMLNVDFGKGIGKRDVYLLNLPEVRSAHEVLEVPTVSARFGTAPFFWNWGMEAMTNLLPAEFLRDRSKVQQLVEWFDPLVRAVDGIAGERVSMRVDLECTNERSTLALFSHRRLSVGKRHSCFCSSNS
;
A
#
# COMPACT_ATOMS: atom_id res chain seq x y z
N MET A 1 -13.13 22.37 8.23
CA MET A 1 -12.87 21.32 7.23
C MET A 1 -14.00 21.15 6.20
N VAL A 2 -15.24 21.56 6.53
CA VAL A 2 -16.45 21.44 5.67
C VAL A 2 -16.54 22.50 4.56
N ALA A 3 -15.91 23.68 4.72
CA ALA A 3 -16.11 24.83 3.83
C ALA A 3 -15.46 24.72 2.42
N THR A 4 -14.76 23.62 2.10
CA THR A 4 -13.81 23.56 0.97
C THR A 4 -14.17 22.58 -0.16
N LEU A 5 -15.25 21.80 -0.06
CA LEU A 5 -15.58 20.77 -1.07
C LEU A 5 -16.46 21.28 -2.23
N GLY A 6 -16.88 22.55 -2.19
CA GLY A 6 -17.66 23.18 -3.27
C GLY A 6 -19.16 22.85 -3.22
N LYS A 7 -19.93 23.47 -4.12
CA LYS A 7 -21.41 23.42 -4.11
C LYS A 7 -22.01 22.08 -4.54
N ASN A 8 -21.21 21.18 -5.13
CA ASN A 8 -21.65 19.88 -5.64
C ASN A 8 -21.21 18.75 -4.69
N SER A 9 -21.23 19.00 -3.39
CA SER A 9 -20.85 18.02 -2.38
C SER A 9 -21.87 18.03 -1.25
N GLU A 10 -22.28 16.85 -0.85
CA GLU A 10 -23.18 16.62 0.28
C GLU A 10 -22.52 15.68 1.27
N PHE A 11 -22.88 15.82 2.54
CA PHE A 11 -22.38 14.97 3.61
C PHE A 11 -23.50 14.05 4.06
N ALA A 12 -23.21 12.75 4.08
CA ALA A 12 -24.05 11.74 4.70
C ALA A 12 -23.25 11.03 5.79
N GLU A 13 -23.86 10.82 6.94
CA GLU A 13 -23.32 9.94 7.96
C GLU A 13 -23.55 8.49 7.54
N VAL A 14 -22.48 7.68 7.50
CA VAL A 14 -22.53 6.29 7.04
C VAL A 14 -21.80 5.41 8.05
N ASN A 15 -22.49 4.37 8.54
CA ASN A 15 -21.86 3.33 9.35
C ASN A 15 -21.48 2.14 8.47
N ILE A 16 -20.18 2.01 8.16
CA ILE A 16 -19.64 0.94 7.29
C ILE A 16 -19.80 -0.48 7.87
N ASN A 17 -20.19 -0.62 9.13
CA ASN A 17 -20.47 -1.90 9.77
C ASN A 17 -21.97 -2.24 9.79
N ASN A 18 -22.83 -1.33 9.33
CA ASN A 18 -24.27 -1.52 9.25
C ASN A 18 -24.68 -1.66 7.78
N LYS A 19 -25.30 -2.81 7.44
CA LYS A 19 -25.71 -3.13 6.08
C LYS A 19 -26.76 -2.15 5.55
N ASP A 20 -27.84 -1.91 6.30
CA ASP A 20 -28.93 -1.02 5.89
C ASP A 20 -28.43 0.42 5.66
N SER A 21 -27.47 0.88 6.48
CA SER A 21 -26.81 2.17 6.31
C SER A 21 -26.03 2.26 5.00
N LEU A 22 -25.36 1.18 4.60
CA LEU A 22 -24.62 1.12 3.35
C LEU A 22 -25.56 1.03 2.14
N GLU A 23 -26.57 0.17 2.18
CA GLU A 23 -27.54 0.04 1.09
C GLU A 23 -28.25 1.36 0.81
N ALA A 24 -28.69 2.06 1.86
CA ALA A 24 -29.29 3.39 1.74
C ALA A 24 -28.32 4.39 1.07
N ALA A 25 -27.05 4.41 1.53
CA ALA A 25 -26.04 5.33 1.01
C ALA A 25 -25.60 5.03 -0.43
N LEU A 26 -25.73 3.79 -0.91
CA LEU A 26 -25.26 3.36 -2.23
C LEU A 26 -26.34 3.31 -3.31
N SER A 27 -27.62 3.38 -2.92
CA SER A 27 -28.76 3.21 -3.83
C SER A 27 -28.83 4.15 -5.04
N ASP A 28 -28.25 5.35 -4.96
CA ASP A 28 -28.20 6.36 -6.04
C ASP A 28 -26.75 6.78 -6.35
N VAL A 29 -25.81 5.84 -6.23
CA VAL A 29 -24.38 6.10 -6.41
C VAL A 29 -23.81 5.23 -7.54
N ASP A 30 -23.14 5.88 -8.49
CA ASP A 30 -22.47 5.18 -9.60
C ASP A 30 -21.20 4.45 -9.15
N LEU A 31 -20.45 5.04 -8.20
CA LEU A 31 -19.17 4.54 -7.71
C LEU A 31 -18.98 4.87 -6.24
N VAL A 32 -18.67 3.84 -5.44
CA VAL A 32 -18.15 4.02 -4.08
C VAL A 32 -16.63 3.99 -4.06
N VAL A 33 -16.02 5.01 -3.46
CA VAL A 33 -14.58 5.06 -3.15
C VAL A 33 -14.39 4.82 -1.66
N HIS A 34 -14.07 3.58 -1.29
CA HIS A 34 -13.86 3.17 0.09
C HIS A 34 -12.47 3.58 0.57
N ALA A 35 -12.43 4.66 1.36
CA ALA A 35 -11.23 5.16 2.04
C ALA A 35 -11.31 5.11 3.58
N ALA A 36 -12.40 4.55 4.12
CA ALA A 36 -12.62 4.38 5.57
C ALA A 36 -11.80 3.22 6.18
N GLY A 37 -10.48 3.41 6.29
CA GLY A 37 -9.59 2.50 7.00
C GLY A 37 -9.64 2.65 8.54
N PRO A 38 -8.79 1.91 9.28
CA PRO A 38 -7.81 0.93 8.78
C PRO A 38 -8.48 -0.35 8.25
N PHE A 39 -7.89 -0.96 7.23
CA PHE A 39 -8.36 -2.23 6.66
C PHE A 39 -7.84 -3.45 7.45
N GLN A 40 -6.66 -3.31 8.08
CA GLN A 40 -5.96 -4.34 8.86
C GLN A 40 -6.85 -4.88 9.96
N GLN A 41 -7.01 -6.20 10.09
CA GLN A 41 -7.88 -6.87 11.08
C GLN A 41 -9.39 -6.83 10.81
N SER A 42 -9.87 -6.15 9.76
CA SER A 42 -11.28 -6.24 9.37
C SER A 42 -11.58 -7.69 8.97
N GLN A 43 -12.69 -8.28 9.43
CA GLN A 43 -13.03 -9.67 9.09
C GLN A 43 -13.97 -9.78 7.88
N LYS A 44 -14.62 -8.67 7.52
CA LYS A 44 -15.64 -8.60 6.47
C LYS A 44 -15.26 -7.54 5.44
N CYS A 45 -15.80 -7.67 4.22
CA CYS A 45 -15.64 -6.68 3.16
C CYS A 45 -16.99 -5.96 2.95
N THR A 46 -17.59 -5.48 4.03
CA THR A 46 -19.01 -5.03 4.07
C THR A 46 -19.35 -4.00 3.00
N VAL A 47 -18.46 -3.04 2.74
CA VAL A 47 -18.68 -2.02 1.71
C VAL A 47 -18.65 -2.61 0.30
N LEU A 48 -17.76 -3.57 0.03
CA LEU A 48 -17.72 -4.29 -1.25
C LEU A 48 -18.95 -5.17 -1.42
N GLU A 49 -19.38 -5.85 -0.35
CA GLU A 49 -20.58 -6.69 -0.35
C GLU A 49 -21.84 -5.85 -0.64
N ALA A 50 -21.99 -4.71 0.02
CA ALA A 50 -23.09 -3.78 -0.22
C ALA A 50 -23.05 -3.23 -1.66
N ALA A 51 -21.88 -2.84 -2.17
CA ALA A 51 -21.74 -2.35 -3.54
C ALA A 51 -22.16 -3.41 -4.58
N ILE A 52 -21.83 -4.69 -4.35
CA ILE A 52 -22.30 -5.80 -5.19
C ILE A 52 -23.82 -5.93 -5.12
N GLU A 53 -24.40 -5.83 -3.93
CA GLU A 53 -25.85 -5.98 -3.70
C GLU A 53 -26.66 -4.83 -4.31
N THR A 54 -26.13 -3.61 -4.31
CA THR A 54 -26.76 -2.43 -4.92
C THR A 54 -26.34 -2.20 -6.38
N GLN A 55 -25.53 -3.09 -6.95
CA GLN A 55 -24.95 -2.96 -8.29
C GLN A 55 -24.19 -1.64 -8.52
N THR A 56 -23.53 -1.14 -7.48
CA THR A 56 -22.68 0.06 -7.50
C THR A 56 -21.24 -0.32 -7.84
N ALA A 57 -20.56 0.44 -8.70
CA ALA A 57 -19.13 0.23 -8.94
C ALA A 57 -18.32 0.44 -7.65
N TYR A 58 -17.23 -0.29 -7.49
CA TYR A 58 -16.44 -0.26 -6.25
C TYR A 58 -14.97 0.03 -6.51
N LEU A 59 -14.39 0.92 -5.70
CA LEU A 59 -12.95 1.14 -5.59
C LEU A 59 -12.56 1.26 -4.11
N ASP A 60 -11.51 0.57 -3.68
CA ASP A 60 -10.88 0.83 -2.38
C ASP A 60 -9.40 1.20 -2.48
N VAL A 61 -8.89 1.76 -1.38
CA VAL A 61 -7.46 2.06 -1.19
C VAL A 61 -6.83 1.12 -0.15
N CYS A 62 -7.29 -0.14 -0.10
CA CYS A 62 -6.83 -1.12 0.86
C CYS A 62 -5.32 -1.39 0.76
N ASP A 63 -4.65 -1.44 1.89
CA ASP A 63 -3.24 -1.78 2.06
C ASP A 63 -3.01 -3.05 2.91
N ASP A 64 -4.07 -3.68 3.43
CA ASP A 64 -4.00 -4.94 4.17
C ASP A 64 -3.98 -6.18 3.24
N THR A 65 -3.05 -7.09 3.49
CA THR A 65 -2.88 -8.33 2.72
C THR A 65 -4.05 -9.28 2.89
N ASN A 66 -4.58 -9.43 4.11
CA ASN A 66 -5.67 -10.36 4.38
C ASN A 66 -7.01 -9.85 3.82
N TYR A 67 -7.27 -8.55 3.96
CA TYR A 67 -8.43 -7.89 3.38
C TYR A 67 -8.39 -7.95 1.87
N ALA A 68 -7.28 -7.58 1.24
CA ALA A 68 -7.15 -7.65 -0.22
C ALA A 68 -7.43 -9.08 -0.72
N PHE A 69 -6.91 -10.11 -0.04
CA PHE A 69 -7.17 -11.49 -0.42
C PHE A 69 -8.64 -11.90 -0.27
N ARG A 70 -9.29 -11.56 0.85
CA ARG A 70 -10.72 -11.80 1.03
C ARG A 70 -11.55 -11.04 0.00
N ALA A 71 -11.25 -9.77 -0.26
CA ALA A 71 -11.98 -8.97 -1.24
C ALA A 71 -11.93 -9.62 -2.65
N LYS A 72 -10.80 -10.24 -3.02
CA LYS A 72 -10.68 -11.00 -4.29
C LYS A 72 -11.57 -12.25 -4.34
N SER A 73 -12.00 -12.84 -3.22
CA SER A 73 -12.94 -13.98 -3.26
C SER A 73 -14.34 -13.58 -3.74
N PHE A 74 -14.66 -12.29 -3.77
CA PHE A 74 -15.94 -11.77 -4.29
C PHE A 74 -15.95 -11.59 -5.82
N LYS A 75 -14.86 -11.95 -6.53
CA LYS A 75 -14.76 -11.81 -7.99
C LYS A 75 -15.99 -12.37 -8.73
N GLY A 76 -16.42 -13.59 -8.39
CA GLY A 76 -17.58 -14.22 -9.03
C GLY A 76 -18.84 -13.39 -8.87
N ARG A 77 -19.16 -13.00 -7.63
CA ARG A 77 -20.33 -12.16 -7.30
C ARG A 77 -20.30 -10.81 -8.02
N ALA A 78 -19.13 -10.15 -8.11
CA ALA A 78 -19.00 -8.86 -8.79
C ALA A 78 -19.20 -9.00 -10.31
N VAL A 79 -18.70 -10.08 -10.93
CA VAL A 79 -18.94 -10.39 -12.35
C VAL A 79 -20.41 -10.69 -12.60
N ASP A 80 -21.06 -11.49 -11.74
CA ASP A 80 -22.49 -11.84 -11.87
C ASP A 80 -23.39 -10.60 -11.72
N ALA A 81 -23.03 -9.67 -10.83
CA ALA A 81 -23.71 -8.38 -10.66
C ALA A 81 -23.40 -7.36 -11.78
N ASN A 82 -22.47 -7.69 -12.69
CA ASN A 82 -21.99 -6.85 -13.77
C ASN A 82 -21.43 -5.49 -13.32
N ILE A 83 -20.66 -5.47 -12.22
CA ILE A 83 -20.01 -4.26 -11.72
C ILE A 83 -18.48 -4.34 -11.78
N PRO A 84 -17.79 -3.23 -12.06
CA PRO A 84 -16.35 -3.16 -11.85
C PRO A 84 -16.05 -3.02 -10.35
N ALA A 85 -15.14 -3.85 -9.86
CA ALA A 85 -14.64 -3.81 -8.48
C ALA A 85 -13.10 -3.79 -8.45
N ILE A 86 -12.54 -2.62 -8.13
CA ILE A 86 -11.10 -2.39 -8.01
C ILE A 86 -10.73 -2.39 -6.53
N THR A 87 -9.80 -3.25 -6.16
CA THR A 87 -9.23 -3.31 -4.81
C THR A 87 -7.79 -2.82 -4.86
N THR A 88 -7.29 -2.34 -3.73
CA THR A 88 -5.90 -1.87 -3.58
C THR A 88 -5.52 -0.77 -4.58
N GLY A 89 -6.45 0.15 -4.87
CA GLY A 89 -6.34 1.22 -5.88
C GLY A 89 -5.68 2.52 -5.37
N GLY A 90 -4.70 2.41 -4.48
CA GLY A 90 -3.98 3.55 -3.90
C GLY A 90 -2.72 3.95 -4.68
N VAL A 91 -1.75 4.53 -3.96
CA VAL A 91 -0.41 4.84 -4.52
C VAL A 91 0.49 3.61 -4.40
N TYR A 92 0.62 3.05 -3.20
CA TYR A 92 1.25 1.77 -2.93
C TYR A 92 0.50 1.11 -1.76
N PRO A 93 -0.28 0.04 -2.02
CA PRO A 93 -0.49 -0.61 -3.32
C PRO A 93 -1.34 0.24 -4.29
N GLY A 94 -1.22 -0.02 -5.60
CA GLY A 94 -2.00 0.60 -6.68
C GLY A 94 -1.15 1.07 -7.85
N VAL A 95 -0.63 2.30 -7.80
CA VAL A 95 0.34 2.80 -8.81
C VAL A 95 1.58 1.91 -8.84
N SER A 96 2.03 1.40 -7.68
CA SER A 96 3.11 0.41 -7.58
C SER A 96 2.85 -0.84 -8.41
N ASN A 97 1.63 -1.39 -8.35
CA ASN A 97 1.22 -2.56 -9.11
C ASN A 97 1.24 -2.27 -10.61
N VAL A 98 0.80 -1.08 -11.04
CA VAL A 98 0.85 -0.66 -12.45
C VAL A 98 2.29 -0.53 -12.92
N MET A 99 3.19 0.05 -12.11
CA MET A 99 4.62 0.12 -12.43
C MET A 99 5.24 -1.26 -12.61
N ALA A 100 4.93 -2.20 -11.70
CA ALA A 100 5.39 -3.58 -11.82
C ALA A 100 4.86 -4.28 -13.08
N ALA A 101 3.56 -4.11 -13.37
CA ALA A 101 2.93 -4.69 -14.55
C ALA A 101 3.55 -4.17 -15.85
N GLU A 102 3.83 -2.87 -15.94
CA GLU A 102 4.49 -2.29 -17.12
C GLU A 102 5.94 -2.76 -17.29
N LEU A 103 6.71 -2.88 -16.21
CA LEU A 103 8.07 -3.45 -16.28
C LEU A 103 8.03 -4.90 -16.78
N VAL A 104 7.13 -5.73 -16.23
CA VAL A 104 6.97 -7.12 -16.64
C VAL A 104 6.50 -7.22 -18.09
N ARG A 105 5.53 -6.39 -18.49
CA ARG A 105 5.05 -6.32 -19.88
C ARG A 105 6.20 -6.00 -20.82
N ALA A 106 6.95 -4.92 -20.57
CA ALA A 106 8.07 -4.50 -21.40
C ALA A 106 9.18 -5.57 -21.48
N ALA A 107 9.51 -6.22 -20.36
CA ALA A 107 10.49 -7.31 -20.34
C ALA A 107 10.09 -8.47 -21.27
N ARG A 108 8.83 -8.90 -21.21
CA ARG A 108 8.31 -10.00 -22.03
C ARG A 108 8.08 -9.60 -23.49
N SER A 109 7.43 -8.47 -23.75
CA SER A 109 7.03 -8.08 -25.11
C SER A 109 8.15 -7.44 -25.92
N GLU A 110 9.01 -6.63 -25.29
CA GLU A 110 10.03 -5.84 -26.00
C GLU A 110 11.40 -6.51 -25.89
N SER A 111 11.80 -6.92 -24.69
CA SER A 111 13.11 -7.52 -24.45
C SER A 111 13.14 -9.04 -24.60
N LYS A 112 11.97 -9.69 -24.75
CA LYS A 112 11.81 -11.14 -24.87
C LYS A 112 12.56 -11.92 -23.79
N THR A 113 12.48 -11.45 -22.54
CA THR A 113 13.12 -12.08 -21.38
C THR A 113 12.10 -12.29 -20.26
N GLU A 114 12.34 -13.32 -19.44
CA GLU A 114 11.44 -13.66 -18.36
C GLU A 114 11.82 -12.94 -17.05
N PRO A 115 10.85 -12.32 -16.36
CA PRO A 115 11.00 -11.85 -14.99
C PRO A 115 11.45 -12.94 -14.02
N GLU A 116 12.49 -12.67 -13.24
CA GLU A 116 12.97 -13.56 -12.17
C GLU A 116 12.70 -12.97 -10.78
N ARG A 117 12.93 -11.67 -10.60
CA ARG A 117 12.77 -11.00 -9.32
C ARG A 117 12.16 -9.62 -9.45
N LEU A 118 11.14 -9.36 -8.64
CA LEU A 118 10.53 -8.05 -8.49
C LEU A 118 10.72 -7.55 -7.05
N ARG A 119 11.22 -6.33 -6.87
CA ARG A 119 11.39 -5.71 -5.54
C ARG A 119 10.66 -4.38 -5.50
N PHE A 120 9.72 -4.27 -4.58
CA PHE A 120 9.09 -3.00 -4.24
C PHE A 120 9.86 -2.35 -3.11
N SER A 121 10.30 -1.10 -3.31
CA SER A 121 10.97 -0.29 -2.30
C SER A 121 10.27 1.03 -2.14
N TYR A 122 9.92 1.36 -0.90
CA TYR A 122 9.17 2.56 -0.55
C TYR A 122 9.95 3.43 0.41
N TYR A 123 9.78 4.73 0.25
CA TYR A 123 10.34 5.73 1.13
C TYR A 123 9.36 6.86 1.37
N THR A 124 9.23 7.25 2.64
CA THR A 124 8.48 8.44 3.05
C THR A 124 9.32 9.28 4.01
N ALA A 125 9.35 10.60 3.81
CA ALA A 125 9.84 11.53 4.81
C ALA A 125 8.66 12.01 5.66
N GLY A 126 8.85 12.01 6.98
CA GLY A 126 7.78 12.23 7.94
C GLY A 126 6.63 11.24 7.74
N SER A 127 5.41 11.71 7.94
CA SER A 127 4.18 11.03 7.53
C SER A 127 3.88 11.13 6.04
N GLY A 128 4.78 11.69 5.21
CA GLY A 128 4.52 11.95 3.79
C GLY A 128 3.34 12.92 3.54
N GLY A 129 2.90 13.65 4.56
CA GLY A 129 1.70 14.51 4.52
C GLY A 129 0.39 13.75 4.70
N ALA A 130 0.42 12.45 5.04
CA ALA A 130 -0.76 11.63 5.28
C ALA A 130 -1.25 11.69 6.75
N GLY A 131 -0.46 12.29 7.65
CA GLY A 131 -0.81 12.42 9.07
C GLY A 131 -0.73 11.09 9.83
N PRO A 132 -1.41 10.98 11.00
CA PRO A 132 -1.26 9.86 11.93
C PRO A 132 -1.69 8.50 11.35
N THR A 133 -2.46 8.49 10.26
CA THR A 133 -2.92 7.26 9.61
C THR A 133 -1.76 6.39 9.11
N ILE A 134 -0.71 6.98 8.54
CA ILE A 134 0.47 6.21 8.10
C ILE A 134 1.19 5.59 9.30
N LEU A 135 1.22 6.27 10.44
CA LEU A 135 1.82 5.74 11.66
C LEU A 135 1.02 4.54 12.20
N ALA A 136 -0.31 4.66 12.24
CA ALA A 136 -1.20 3.58 12.65
C ALA A 136 -1.01 2.33 11.80
N THR A 137 -1.08 2.47 10.47
CA THR A 137 -0.82 1.36 9.54
C THR A 137 0.57 0.77 9.74
N SER A 138 1.60 1.62 9.88
CA SER A 138 2.98 1.15 10.04
C SER A 138 3.14 0.29 11.29
N PHE A 139 2.55 0.70 12.42
CA PHE A 139 2.56 -0.09 13.66
C PHE A 139 1.78 -1.41 13.52
N LEU A 140 0.62 -1.39 12.86
CA LEU A 140 -0.15 -2.62 12.61
C LEU A 140 0.65 -3.63 11.79
N LEU A 141 1.35 -3.16 10.74
CA LEU A 141 2.19 -4.00 9.90
C LEU A 141 3.39 -4.60 10.64
N LEU A 142 3.90 -3.96 11.71
CA LEU A 142 4.94 -4.55 12.56
C LEU A 142 4.48 -5.79 13.31
N GLY A 143 3.17 -5.94 13.52
CA GLY A 143 2.58 -7.15 14.12
C GLY A 143 2.39 -8.29 13.10
N GLU A 144 2.57 -8.05 11.80
CA GLU A 144 2.28 -9.01 10.76
C GLU A 144 3.52 -9.78 10.31
N GLU A 145 3.37 -11.09 10.10
CA GLU A 145 4.40 -11.88 9.45
C GLU A 145 4.48 -11.48 7.97
N VAL A 146 5.68 -11.21 7.48
CA VAL A 146 5.88 -10.79 6.10
C VAL A 146 5.78 -11.98 5.18
N VAL A 147 4.86 -11.92 4.22
CA VAL A 147 4.82 -12.85 3.10
C VAL A 147 5.72 -12.32 1.97
N ALA A 148 6.68 -13.14 1.55
CA ALA A 148 7.48 -12.93 0.36
C ALA A 148 7.52 -14.22 -0.48
N TYR A 149 8.03 -14.12 -1.71
CA TYR A 149 8.24 -15.27 -2.58
C TYR A 149 9.70 -15.36 -2.98
N ASN A 150 10.27 -16.56 -2.95
CA ASN A 150 11.62 -16.85 -3.40
C ASN A 150 11.60 -18.08 -4.30
N LYS A 151 11.98 -17.91 -5.58
CA LYS A 151 11.99 -18.98 -6.59
C LYS A 151 10.67 -19.78 -6.62
N GLY A 152 9.55 -19.06 -6.59
CA GLY A 152 8.20 -19.61 -6.63
C GLY A 152 7.68 -20.14 -5.28
N GLN A 153 8.50 -20.19 -4.24
CA GLN A 153 8.09 -20.65 -2.92
C GLN A 153 7.68 -19.47 -2.03
N LYS A 154 6.50 -19.58 -1.43
CA LYS A 154 6.05 -18.65 -0.39
C LYS A 154 6.91 -18.82 0.85
N ILE A 155 7.52 -17.74 1.30
CA ILE A 155 8.31 -17.67 2.53
C ILE A 155 7.67 -16.67 3.50
N LYS A 156 7.91 -16.93 4.78
CA LYS A 156 7.42 -16.16 5.91
C LYS A 156 8.61 -15.56 6.65
N LEU A 157 8.60 -14.24 6.84
CA LEU A 157 9.73 -13.50 7.40
C LEU A 157 9.27 -12.58 8.52
N LYS A 158 10.19 -12.21 9.40
CA LYS A 158 9.93 -11.24 10.46
C LYS A 158 9.80 -9.83 9.86
N PRO A 159 8.77 -9.04 10.21
CA PRO A 159 8.66 -7.65 9.77
C PRO A 159 9.85 -6.83 10.26
N PHE A 160 10.12 -5.73 9.58
CA PHE A 160 11.18 -4.79 9.91
C PHE A 160 12.59 -5.42 10.02
N THR A 161 12.84 -6.49 9.25
CA THR A 161 14.17 -7.12 9.11
C THR A 161 14.65 -7.09 7.66
N GLY A 162 15.83 -7.66 7.39
CA GLY A 162 16.34 -7.80 6.02
C GLY A 162 16.58 -6.45 5.33
N MET A 163 17.18 -5.51 6.08
CA MET A 163 17.48 -4.15 5.65
C MET A 163 18.27 -4.16 4.35
N LEU A 164 17.86 -3.32 3.41
CA LEU A 164 18.62 -3.00 2.20
C LEU A 164 18.82 -1.49 2.10
N ASN A 165 20.00 -1.09 1.65
CA ASN A 165 20.26 0.29 1.29
C ASN A 165 19.91 0.49 -0.20
N VAL A 166 18.84 1.22 -0.46
CA VAL A 166 18.27 1.42 -1.81
C VAL A 166 18.43 2.88 -2.22
N ASP A 167 18.93 3.10 -3.43
CA ASP A 167 19.05 4.44 -4.01
C ASP A 167 17.74 4.85 -4.71
N PHE A 168 17.06 5.86 -4.17
CA PHE A 168 15.85 6.41 -4.78
C PHE A 168 16.13 7.52 -5.82
N GLY A 169 17.38 7.65 -6.26
CA GLY A 169 17.79 8.61 -7.27
C GLY A 169 17.88 10.04 -6.75
N LYS A 170 18.05 10.99 -7.69
CA LYS A 170 18.34 12.38 -7.38
C LYS A 170 17.22 13.03 -6.54
N GLY A 171 17.60 13.62 -5.41
CA GLY A 171 16.70 14.36 -4.51
C GLY A 171 16.27 13.59 -3.27
N ILE A 172 16.39 12.26 -3.28
CA ILE A 172 16.16 11.40 -2.10
C ILE A 172 17.45 10.65 -1.75
N GLY A 173 18.10 10.04 -2.75
CA GLY A 173 19.34 9.29 -2.58
C GLY A 173 19.13 7.97 -1.84
N LYS A 174 20.21 7.47 -1.25
CA LYS A 174 20.27 6.19 -0.55
C LYS A 174 19.48 6.20 0.75
N ARG A 175 18.63 5.20 0.95
CA ARG A 175 17.79 5.01 2.14
C ARG A 175 17.74 3.55 2.55
N ASP A 176 17.72 3.33 3.86
CA ASP A 176 17.54 2.00 4.42
C ASP A 176 16.05 1.64 4.40
N VAL A 177 15.74 0.47 3.85
CA VAL A 177 14.38 -0.05 3.73
C VAL A 177 14.28 -1.46 4.29
N TYR A 178 13.17 -1.78 4.95
CA TYR A 178 12.98 -2.99 5.74
C TYR A 178 11.73 -3.75 5.29
N LEU A 179 11.72 -5.07 5.46
CA LEU A 179 10.61 -5.93 5.03
C LEU A 179 9.28 -5.56 5.70
N LEU A 180 8.21 -5.43 4.92
CA LEU A 180 6.83 -5.27 5.39
C LEU A 180 5.88 -6.14 4.58
N ASN A 181 4.74 -6.49 5.19
CA ASN A 181 3.73 -7.35 4.60
C ASN A 181 2.76 -6.53 3.73
N LEU A 182 2.96 -6.49 2.41
CA LEU A 182 2.12 -5.71 1.50
C LEU A 182 1.39 -6.60 0.48
N PRO A 183 0.12 -6.28 0.14
CA PRO A 183 -0.73 -7.12 -0.71
C PRO A 183 -0.19 -7.30 -2.12
N GLU A 184 0.53 -6.29 -2.63
CA GLU A 184 1.07 -6.32 -3.98
C GLU A 184 2.09 -7.44 -4.22
N VAL A 185 2.82 -7.86 -3.18
CA VAL A 185 3.80 -8.96 -3.26
C VAL A 185 3.14 -10.24 -3.73
N ARG A 186 1.98 -10.54 -3.15
CA ARG A 186 1.18 -11.70 -3.54
C ARG A 186 0.60 -11.53 -4.94
N SER A 187 0.01 -10.38 -5.24
CA SER A 187 -0.60 -10.15 -6.56
C SER A 187 0.45 -10.17 -7.69
N ALA A 188 1.66 -9.65 -7.48
CA ALA A 188 2.73 -9.69 -8.47
C ALA A 188 3.21 -11.13 -8.69
N HIS A 189 3.25 -11.95 -7.65
CA HIS A 189 3.56 -13.36 -7.82
C HIS A 189 2.44 -14.12 -8.57
N GLU A 190 1.19 -13.99 -8.11
CA GLU A 190 0.06 -14.79 -8.64
C GLU A 190 -0.46 -14.30 -10.00
N VAL A 191 -0.37 -12.99 -10.30
CA VAL A 191 -0.93 -12.39 -11.52
C VAL A 191 0.14 -12.07 -12.57
N LEU A 192 1.31 -11.58 -12.14
CA LEU A 192 2.41 -11.29 -13.08
C LEU A 192 3.36 -12.48 -13.25
N GLU A 193 3.18 -13.54 -12.45
CA GLU A 193 3.94 -14.79 -12.51
C GLU A 193 5.46 -14.60 -12.25
N VAL A 194 5.82 -13.60 -11.43
CA VAL A 194 7.23 -13.38 -11.06
C VAL A 194 7.60 -14.30 -9.88
N PRO A 195 8.65 -15.14 -9.99
CA PRO A 195 8.91 -16.18 -8.99
C PRO A 195 9.51 -15.66 -7.68
N THR A 196 10.25 -14.55 -7.70
CA THR A 196 10.81 -13.93 -6.49
C THR A 196 10.24 -12.53 -6.30
N VAL A 197 9.51 -12.30 -5.20
CA VAL A 197 8.86 -11.00 -4.95
C VAL A 197 8.99 -10.63 -3.47
N SER A 198 9.34 -9.37 -3.20
CA SER A 198 9.36 -8.81 -1.84
C SER A 198 9.08 -7.31 -1.84
N ALA A 199 8.59 -6.79 -0.72
CA ALA A 199 8.40 -5.37 -0.51
C ALA A 199 9.12 -4.88 0.74
N ARG A 200 9.66 -3.66 0.65
CA ARG A 200 10.37 -2.99 1.74
C ARG A 200 10.00 -1.53 1.86
N PHE A 201 10.05 -1.01 3.07
CA PHE A 201 9.71 0.36 3.40
C PHE A 201 10.76 0.98 4.32
N GLY A 202 11.07 2.25 4.10
CA GLY A 202 11.89 3.06 4.99
C GLY A 202 11.26 4.41 5.23
N THR A 203 11.54 4.99 6.39
CA THR A 203 11.11 6.35 6.71
C THR A 203 12.29 7.28 7.00
N ALA A 204 12.06 8.58 6.85
CA ALA A 204 12.90 9.63 7.41
C ALA A 204 12.14 10.45 8.47
N PRO A 205 12.85 10.97 9.48
CA PRO A 205 14.27 10.79 9.75
C PRO A 205 14.63 9.34 10.10
N PHE A 206 15.87 8.97 9.76
CA PHE A 206 16.33 7.57 9.78
C PHE A 206 16.22 6.92 11.16
N PHE A 207 16.30 7.69 12.25
CA PHE A 207 16.18 7.18 13.61
C PHE A 207 14.79 6.60 13.92
N TRP A 208 13.75 6.97 13.17
CA TRP A 208 12.44 6.33 13.30
C TRP A 208 12.50 4.85 12.95
N ASN A 209 13.35 4.47 12.00
CA ASN A 209 13.54 3.06 11.67
C ASN A 209 14.07 2.28 12.88
N TRP A 210 14.94 2.88 13.71
CA TRP A 210 15.39 2.24 14.96
C TRP A 210 14.26 2.07 15.97
N GLY A 211 13.35 3.04 16.06
CA GLY A 211 12.15 2.94 16.88
C GLY A 211 11.24 1.80 16.43
N MET A 212 11.00 1.69 15.11
CA MET A 212 10.21 0.60 14.51
C MET A 212 10.85 -0.77 14.78
N GLU A 213 12.17 -0.87 14.58
CA GLU A 213 12.93 -2.09 14.88
C GLU A 213 12.84 -2.47 16.37
N ALA A 214 12.97 -1.50 17.28
CA ALA A 214 12.80 -1.74 18.71
C ALA A 214 11.38 -2.21 19.04
N MET A 215 10.35 -1.57 18.49
CA MET A 215 8.95 -1.97 18.69
C MET A 215 8.69 -3.40 18.21
N THR A 216 9.19 -3.78 17.03
CA THR A 216 9.06 -5.15 16.51
C THR A 216 9.76 -6.21 17.39
N ASN A 217 10.81 -5.82 18.11
CA ASN A 217 11.57 -6.74 18.97
C ASN A 217 11.07 -6.79 20.42
N LEU A 218 10.50 -5.69 20.93
CA LEU A 218 10.12 -5.54 22.33
C LEU A 218 8.62 -5.73 22.59
N LEU A 219 7.77 -5.41 21.61
CA LEU A 219 6.31 -5.53 21.77
C LEU A 219 5.81 -6.88 21.23
N PRO A 220 4.87 -7.54 21.93
CA PRO A 220 4.22 -8.74 21.41
C PRO A 220 3.46 -8.46 20.11
N ALA A 221 3.44 -9.43 19.18
CA ALA A 221 2.72 -9.29 17.91
C ALA A 221 1.22 -9.06 18.13
N GLU A 222 0.62 -9.64 19.17
CA GLU A 222 -0.77 -9.46 19.57
C GLU A 222 -1.06 -8.03 20.01
N PHE A 223 -0.07 -7.35 20.60
CA PHE A 223 -0.19 -5.94 20.95
C PHE A 223 -0.25 -5.10 19.67
N LEU A 224 0.66 -5.35 18.73
CA LEU A 224 0.76 -4.60 17.47
C LEU A 224 -0.39 -4.91 16.51
N ARG A 225 -1.10 -6.03 16.66
CA ARG A 225 -2.32 -6.36 15.89
C ARG A 225 -3.59 -5.75 16.47
N ASP A 226 -3.58 -5.24 17.70
CA ASP A 226 -4.76 -4.67 18.34
C ASP A 226 -4.93 -3.20 17.94
N ARG A 227 -5.97 -2.90 17.16
CA ARG A 227 -6.27 -1.53 16.68
C ARG A 227 -6.40 -0.53 17.81
N SER A 228 -6.99 -0.90 18.95
CA SER A 228 -7.22 0.01 20.07
C SER A 228 -5.89 0.37 20.76
N LYS A 229 -5.01 -0.61 20.93
CA LYS A 229 -3.68 -0.40 21.52
C LYS A 229 -2.77 0.38 20.57
N VAL A 230 -2.81 0.09 19.28
CA VAL A 230 -2.08 0.87 18.26
C VAL A 230 -2.58 2.31 18.23
N GLN A 231 -3.89 2.53 18.31
CA GLN A 231 -4.44 3.89 18.34
C GLN A 231 -3.93 4.69 19.55
N GLN A 232 -3.86 4.07 20.73
CA GLN A 232 -3.27 4.69 21.92
C GLN A 232 -1.78 5.04 21.71
N LEU A 233 -1.01 4.14 21.08
CA LEU A 233 0.38 4.45 20.71
C LEU A 233 0.44 5.64 19.75
N VAL A 234 -0.40 5.66 18.72
CA VAL A 234 -0.45 6.75 17.74
C VAL A 234 -0.74 8.08 18.44
N GLU A 235 -1.70 8.12 19.36
CA GLU A 235 -2.01 9.33 20.14
C GLU A 235 -0.82 9.81 20.98
N TRP A 236 -0.04 8.89 21.55
CA TRP A 236 1.17 9.22 22.30
C TRP A 236 2.29 9.76 21.41
N PHE A 237 2.43 9.20 20.19
CA PHE A 237 3.48 9.60 19.25
C PHE A 237 3.09 10.77 18.35
N ASP A 238 1.79 11.09 18.18
CA ASP A 238 1.30 12.12 17.24
C ASP A 238 1.95 13.50 17.48
N PRO A 239 2.10 14.02 18.72
CA PRO A 239 2.77 15.31 18.94
C PRO A 239 4.23 15.31 18.45
N LEU A 240 4.96 14.21 18.69
CA LEU A 240 6.34 14.06 18.26
C LEU A 240 6.44 13.91 16.74
N VAL A 241 5.55 13.12 16.13
CA VAL A 241 5.49 12.94 14.68
C VAL A 241 5.18 14.26 13.98
N ARG A 242 4.21 15.05 14.46
CA ARG A 242 3.92 16.38 13.90
C ARG A 242 5.10 17.34 14.00
N ALA A 243 5.81 17.33 15.13
CA ALA A 243 7.00 18.16 15.30
C ALA A 243 8.11 17.76 14.30
N VAL A 244 8.30 16.46 14.09
CA VAL A 244 9.30 15.92 13.15
C VAL A 244 8.88 16.11 11.69
N ASP A 245 7.60 15.99 11.36
CA ASP A 245 7.06 16.20 10.00
C ASP A 245 7.40 17.60 9.48
N GLY A 246 7.30 18.62 10.34
CA GLY A 246 7.67 19.99 10.02
C GLY A 246 9.14 20.17 9.61
N ILE A 247 10.02 19.23 9.98
CA ILE A 247 11.47 19.28 9.75
C ILE A 247 11.89 18.28 8.65
N ALA A 248 11.30 17.08 8.65
CA ALA A 248 11.63 15.99 7.72
C ALA A 248 11.15 16.25 6.29
N GLY A 249 10.11 17.07 6.14
CA GLY A 249 9.39 17.27 4.88
C GLY A 249 8.51 16.06 4.52
N GLU A 250 7.81 16.15 3.38
CA GLU A 250 6.75 15.19 2.99
C GLU A 250 7.11 14.43 1.69
N ARG A 251 8.41 14.24 1.43
CA ARG A 251 8.85 13.56 0.21
C ARG A 251 8.44 12.10 0.23
N VAL A 252 7.94 11.61 -0.90
CA VAL A 252 7.61 10.20 -1.08
C VAL A 252 8.32 9.67 -2.31
N SER A 253 8.82 8.44 -2.21
CA SER A 253 9.35 7.71 -3.35
C SER A 253 8.89 6.27 -3.35
N MET A 254 8.71 5.77 -4.55
CA MET A 254 8.45 4.37 -4.84
C MET A 254 9.41 3.95 -5.95
N ARG A 255 10.11 2.85 -5.72
CA ARG A 255 11.01 2.23 -6.68
C ARG A 255 10.60 0.77 -6.84
N VAL A 256 10.43 0.33 -8.09
CA VAL A 256 10.18 -1.07 -8.43
C VAL A 256 11.35 -1.54 -9.28
N ASP A 257 12.07 -2.53 -8.80
CA ASP A 257 13.18 -3.16 -9.51
C ASP A 257 12.73 -4.50 -10.10
N LEU A 258 13.02 -4.73 -11.38
CA LEU A 258 12.80 -5.97 -12.09
C LEU A 258 14.15 -6.52 -12.59
N GLU A 259 14.49 -7.72 -12.14
CA GLU A 259 15.59 -8.54 -12.67
C GLU A 259 15.02 -9.66 -13.54
N CYS A 260 15.66 -9.90 -14.67
CA CYS A 260 15.28 -10.93 -15.63
C CYS A 260 16.35 -12.02 -15.74
N THR A 261 15.98 -13.16 -16.33
CA THR A 261 16.85 -14.36 -16.45
C THR A 261 18.13 -14.16 -17.26
N ASN A 262 18.19 -13.12 -18.09
CA ASN A 262 19.37 -12.74 -18.87
C ASN A 262 20.27 -11.71 -18.15
N GLU A 263 20.14 -11.59 -16.82
CA GLU A 263 20.83 -10.62 -15.97
C GLU A 263 20.49 -9.15 -16.25
N ARG A 264 19.57 -8.87 -17.20
CA ARG A 264 19.08 -7.52 -17.44
C ARG A 264 18.26 -7.06 -16.23
N SER A 265 18.55 -5.86 -15.77
CA SER A 265 17.80 -5.18 -14.72
C SER A 265 17.15 -3.92 -15.26
N THR A 266 15.88 -3.71 -14.92
CA THR A 266 15.15 -2.48 -15.21
C THR A 266 14.50 -1.99 -13.93
N LEU A 267 14.27 -0.67 -13.84
CA LEU A 267 13.61 -0.08 -12.69
C LEU A 267 12.59 0.94 -13.14
N ALA A 268 11.55 1.11 -12.33
CA ALA A 268 10.61 2.21 -12.41
C ALA A 268 10.71 3.02 -11.12
N LEU A 269 10.79 4.35 -11.24
CA LEU A 269 10.93 5.26 -10.12
C LEU A 269 9.86 6.34 -10.18
N PHE A 270 9.11 6.49 -9.10
CA PHE A 270 8.18 7.59 -8.87
C PHE A 270 8.62 8.35 -7.61
N SER A 271 8.87 9.65 -7.72
CA SER A 271 9.24 10.50 -6.59
C SER A 271 8.46 11.80 -6.63
N HIS A 272 7.94 12.22 -5.49
CA HIS A 272 7.23 13.50 -5.38
C HIS A 272 7.62 14.25 -4.10
N ARG A 273 7.58 15.59 -4.16
CA ARG A 273 7.93 16.45 -3.01
C ARG A 273 6.92 16.38 -1.87
N ARG A 274 5.65 16.09 -2.20
CA ARG A 274 4.50 15.99 -1.28
C ARG A 274 3.48 14.99 -1.82
N LEU A 275 3.08 13.97 -1.06
CA LEU A 275 2.12 12.97 -1.55
C LEU A 275 0.79 13.60 -1.99
N SER A 276 0.32 14.61 -1.27
CA SER A 276 -0.94 15.34 -1.52
C SER A 276 -1.00 16.06 -2.89
N VAL A 277 0.14 16.37 -3.50
CA VAL A 277 0.24 17.10 -4.77
C VAL A 277 0.60 16.17 -5.95
N GLY A 278 1.12 14.97 -5.68
CA GLY A 278 1.69 14.06 -6.67
C GLY A 278 0.72 13.34 -7.60
N LYS A 279 -0.60 13.47 -7.40
CA LYS A 279 -1.64 12.83 -8.23
C LYS A 279 -1.74 13.37 -9.68
N ARG A 280 -0.80 14.22 -10.14
CA ARG A 280 -0.89 14.88 -11.46
C ARG A 280 0.14 14.45 -12.51
N HIS A 281 1.28 13.84 -12.17
CA HIS A 281 2.29 13.50 -13.19
C HIS A 281 3.16 12.30 -12.76
N SER A 282 3.00 11.15 -13.43
CA SER A 282 3.93 10.01 -13.38
C SER A 282 4.70 9.92 -14.70
N CYS A 283 6.03 9.98 -14.64
CA CYS A 283 6.93 9.84 -15.79
C CYS A 283 7.72 8.54 -15.65
N PHE A 284 7.71 7.70 -16.68
CA PHE A 284 8.53 6.48 -16.75
C PHE A 284 9.89 6.83 -17.35
N CYS A 285 10.98 6.47 -16.68
CA CYS A 285 12.33 6.53 -17.23
C CYS A 285 12.95 5.14 -17.21
N SER A 286 13.32 4.61 -18.37
CA SER A 286 14.18 3.44 -18.49
C SER A 286 15.65 3.89 -18.47
N SER A 287 16.43 3.38 -17.53
CA SER A 287 17.89 3.47 -17.59
C SER A 287 18.44 2.15 -18.14
N ASN A 288 19.05 2.19 -19.32
CA ASN A 288 19.96 1.13 -19.76
C ASN A 288 21.29 1.35 -19.05
N SER A 289 21.72 0.39 -18.24
CA SER A 289 23.12 0.22 -17.84
C SER A 289 23.62 -1.09 -18.43
#